data_AF-A0A5J6PE95-F1
#
_entry.id   AF-A0A5J6PE95-F1
#
_cell.length_a   1.000
_cell.length_b   1.000
_cell.length_c   1.000
_cell.angle_alpha   90.00
_cell.angle_beta   90.00
_cell.angle_gamma   90.00
#
_symmetry.space_group_name_H-M   'P 1'
#
loop_
_entity.id
_entity.type
_entity.pdbx_description
1 polymer ?
#
loop_
_entity_poly.entity_id
_entity_poly.type
_entity_poly.pdbx_seq_one_letter_code
_entity_poly.pdbx_strand_id
1 'polypeptide(L)'
;MNAKKLCLLALSSLMFSLPFASQAAIIDGTFKAKVTSGDPQPGLWGDILGETVTGTFSYDSDLKFALSSGSNEVRYIRNDANAFVNMTINIAGNTFDISHDYTDRLGIERASDFVIVKDAFPSVAEDSDYFMVLDALMLGDFGAEYLESTLYFYLWEAGLDTVKTLDVEQAFHWVSGGNDASGGFGSFYYNYNIDGVSRFSFVTMDLEEVTASLRTSSVPEPSPWVLLGTAFLGVVLRRKLQVLR
;
A
#
# COMPACT_ATOMS: atom_id res chain seq x y z
N MET A 1 30.39 -17.51 -41.66
CA MET A 1 30.05 -16.90 -40.37
C MET A 1 30.11 -17.98 -39.29
N ASN A 2 30.87 -17.77 -38.20
CA ASN A 2 31.23 -18.84 -37.25
C ASN A 2 30.04 -19.14 -36.31
N ALA A 3 29.68 -20.41 -36.09
CA ALA A 3 28.47 -20.81 -35.35
C ALA A 3 28.37 -20.21 -33.94
N LYS A 4 29.52 -19.96 -33.30
CA LYS A 4 29.61 -19.28 -32.00
C LYS A 4 29.13 -17.82 -32.04
N LYS A 5 29.39 -17.09 -33.12
CA LYS A 5 28.92 -15.71 -33.30
C LYS A 5 27.41 -15.66 -33.55
N LEU A 6 26.87 -16.65 -34.25
CA LEU A 6 25.43 -16.76 -34.51
C LEU A 6 24.64 -17.05 -33.23
N CYS A 7 25.15 -17.93 -32.38
CA CYS A 7 24.53 -18.28 -31.11
C CYS A 7 24.54 -17.09 -30.12
N LEU A 8 25.63 -16.32 -30.08
CA LEU A 8 25.71 -15.08 -29.30
C LEU A 8 24.71 -14.03 -29.78
N LEU A 9 24.60 -13.82 -31.10
CA LEU A 9 23.62 -12.90 -31.69
C LEU A 9 22.18 -13.33 -31.39
N ALA A 10 21.88 -14.62 -31.54
CA ALA A 10 20.56 -15.19 -31.25
C ALA A 10 20.19 -15.08 -29.77
N LEU A 11 21.13 -15.32 -28.86
CA LEU A 11 20.93 -15.14 -27.41
C LEU A 11 20.72 -13.66 -27.08
N SER A 12 21.49 -12.74 -27.66
CA SER A 12 21.29 -11.30 -27.44
C SER A 12 19.96 -10.79 -28.01
N SER A 13 19.50 -11.30 -29.16
CA SER A 13 18.17 -10.94 -29.70
C SER A 13 17.03 -11.52 -28.88
N LEU A 14 17.21 -12.73 -28.30
CA LEU A 14 16.23 -13.36 -27.42
C LEU A 14 16.04 -12.57 -26.11
N MET A 15 17.10 -11.90 -25.63
CA MET A 15 17.03 -11.00 -24.46
C MET A 15 16.20 -9.73 -24.71
N PHE A 16 16.04 -9.31 -25.97
CA PHE A 16 15.17 -8.18 -26.33
C PHE A 16 13.71 -8.59 -26.61
N SER A 17 13.42 -9.90 -26.69
CA SER A 17 12.10 -10.41 -27.07
C SER A 17 11.34 -11.11 -25.94
N LEU A 18 11.95 -11.28 -24.77
CA LEU A 18 11.26 -11.90 -23.63
C LEU A 18 10.44 -10.83 -22.89
N PRO A 19 9.16 -11.09 -22.59
CA PRO A 19 8.37 -10.19 -21.77
C PRO A 19 9.07 -10.00 -20.43
N PHE A 20 9.23 -8.74 -20.04
CA PHE A 20 9.63 -8.39 -18.67
C PHE A 20 8.66 -9.12 -17.74
N ALA A 21 9.17 -9.95 -16.83
CA ALA A 21 8.34 -10.45 -15.74
C ALA A 21 7.76 -9.20 -15.04
N SER A 22 6.45 -9.21 -14.78
CA SER A 22 5.75 -8.11 -14.11
C SER A 22 6.56 -7.70 -12.89
N GLN A 23 7.06 -6.48 -12.94
CA GLN A 23 7.88 -5.89 -11.90
C GLN A 23 6.92 -5.37 -10.85
N ALA A 24 7.20 -5.60 -9.57
CA ALA A 24 6.46 -5.04 -8.43
C ALA A 24 6.11 -3.56 -8.70
N ALA A 25 4.84 -3.27 -9.00
CA ALA A 25 4.35 -1.91 -9.21
C ALA A 25 3.85 -1.37 -7.86
N ILE A 26 4.40 -0.25 -7.41
CA ILE A 26 3.89 0.43 -6.23
C ILE A 26 2.67 1.24 -6.64
N ILE A 27 1.55 1.10 -5.94
CA ILE A 27 0.40 1.97 -6.05
C ILE A 27 0.54 3.07 -5.02
N ASP A 28 0.36 4.32 -5.46
CA ASP A 28 0.25 5.50 -4.62
C ASP A 28 -1.16 6.05 -4.71
N GLY A 29 -1.67 6.51 -3.58
CA GLY A 29 -2.98 7.12 -3.51
C GLY A 29 -3.10 8.18 -2.45
N THR A 30 -4.17 8.96 -2.58
CA THR A 30 -4.57 9.97 -1.61
C THR A 30 -6.01 9.75 -1.22
N PHE A 31 -6.36 10.15 0.00
CA PHE A 31 -7.75 10.23 0.42
C PHE A 31 -8.04 11.59 1.06
N LYS A 32 -9.27 12.03 0.90
CA LYS A 32 -9.85 13.20 1.56
C LYS A 32 -11.14 12.78 2.23
N ALA A 33 -11.34 13.25 3.45
CA ALA A 33 -12.49 12.85 4.26
C ALA A 33 -12.98 13.98 5.16
N LYS A 34 -14.21 13.83 5.64
CA LYS A 34 -14.80 14.68 6.68
C LYS A 34 -14.88 13.93 7.99
N VAL A 35 -14.44 14.56 9.07
CA VAL A 35 -14.59 13.98 10.41
C VAL A 35 -16.07 13.94 10.79
N THR A 36 -16.56 12.74 11.10
CA THR A 36 -17.94 12.50 11.56
C THR A 36 -18.05 12.22 13.04
N SER A 37 -16.95 11.75 13.64
CA SER A 37 -16.83 11.57 15.09
C SER A 37 -15.37 11.66 15.49
N GLY A 38 -15.12 12.19 16.67
CA GLY A 38 -13.79 12.29 17.26
C GLY A 38 -13.81 13.27 18.42
N ASP A 39 -13.32 12.83 19.58
CA ASP A 39 -13.25 13.68 20.75
C ASP A 39 -12.04 14.63 20.65
N PRO A 40 -12.12 15.84 21.23
CA PRO A 40 -10.94 16.67 21.44
C PRO A 40 -9.89 15.96 22.28
N GLN A 41 -8.64 16.01 21.83
CA GLN A 41 -7.52 15.29 22.47
C GLN A 41 -6.41 16.25 22.88
N PRO A 42 -6.30 16.62 24.18
CA PRO A 42 -5.31 17.56 24.65
C PRO A 42 -3.87 17.19 24.26
N GLY A 43 -3.23 18.06 23.48
CA GLY A 43 -1.87 17.88 22.97
C GLY A 43 -1.79 17.23 21.59
N LEU A 44 -2.92 16.81 21.00
CA LEU A 44 -3.02 16.40 19.60
C LEU A 44 -3.90 17.39 18.84
N TRP A 45 -5.19 17.50 19.18
CA TRP A 45 -6.14 18.36 18.48
C TRP A 45 -7.29 18.84 19.36
N GLY A 46 -7.95 19.92 18.93
CA GLY A 46 -9.14 20.49 19.56
C GLY A 46 -10.44 19.84 19.07
N ASP A 47 -11.53 20.60 18.97
CA ASP A 47 -12.72 20.14 18.27
C ASP A 47 -12.43 20.06 16.76
N ILE A 48 -12.59 18.87 16.18
CA ILE A 48 -12.28 18.56 14.78
C ILE A 48 -13.52 18.09 14.01
N LEU A 49 -14.71 18.13 14.62
CA LEU A 49 -15.93 17.64 13.97
C LEU A 49 -16.25 18.46 12.70
N GLY A 50 -16.46 17.77 11.58
CA GLY A 50 -16.71 18.40 10.27
C GLY A 50 -15.46 19.00 9.60
N GLU A 51 -14.30 18.93 10.26
CA GLU A 51 -13.04 19.29 9.62
C GLU A 51 -12.71 18.33 8.48
N THR A 52 -11.96 18.84 7.50
CA THR A 52 -11.42 18.01 6.44
C THR A 52 -10.09 17.45 6.87
N VAL A 53 -9.96 16.14 6.74
CA VAL A 53 -8.71 15.41 6.92
C VAL A 53 -8.26 14.86 5.58
N THR A 54 -6.95 14.74 5.41
CA THR A 54 -6.34 14.24 4.18
C THR A 54 -5.27 13.24 4.54
N GLY A 55 -5.04 12.27 3.67
CA GLY A 55 -3.97 11.32 3.88
C GLY A 55 -3.48 10.73 2.58
N THR A 56 -2.43 9.94 2.72
CA THR A 56 -1.85 9.20 1.61
C THR A 56 -1.77 7.74 1.97
N PHE A 57 -1.79 6.89 0.95
CA PHE A 57 -1.49 5.49 1.11
C PHE A 57 -0.59 5.04 -0.04
N SER A 58 0.25 4.05 0.23
CA SER A 58 0.96 3.34 -0.83
C SER A 58 1.03 1.86 -0.52
N TYR A 59 0.99 1.01 -1.54
CA TYR A 59 1.15 -0.42 -1.38
C TYR A 59 1.83 -1.04 -2.59
N ASP A 60 2.56 -2.13 -2.42
CA ASP A 60 3.24 -2.84 -3.52
C ASP A 60 2.26 -3.83 -4.23
N SER A 61 2.37 -4.08 -5.52
CA SER A 61 1.49 -5.05 -6.21
C SER A 61 2.02 -6.48 -6.19
N ASP A 62 3.28 -6.72 -5.76
CA ASP A 62 3.83 -8.07 -5.53
C ASP A 62 3.27 -8.72 -4.24
N LEU A 63 2.05 -8.32 -3.89
CA LEU A 63 1.26 -8.88 -2.81
C LEU A 63 1.04 -10.38 -3.02
N LYS A 64 1.48 -11.17 -2.04
CA LYS A 64 1.09 -12.57 -1.99
C LYS A 64 -0.38 -12.66 -1.64
N PHE A 65 -1.19 -13.14 -2.59
CA PHE A 65 -2.58 -13.52 -2.39
C PHE A 65 -2.70 -14.40 -1.15
N ALA A 66 -3.32 -13.89 -0.10
CA ALA A 66 -3.34 -14.59 1.18
C ALA A 66 -4.61 -15.43 1.32
N LEU A 67 -5.78 -14.89 0.98
CA LEU A 67 -7.07 -15.53 1.21
C LEU A 67 -8.16 -14.91 0.29
N SER A 68 -8.70 -15.63 -0.70
CA SER A 68 -10.00 -15.23 -1.28
C SER A 68 -11.14 -15.79 -0.45
N SER A 69 -12.07 -14.94 -0.05
CA SER A 69 -13.31 -15.39 0.63
C SER A 69 -14.43 -15.78 -0.36
N GLY A 70 -14.25 -15.51 -1.67
CA GLY A 70 -15.21 -15.85 -2.74
C GLY A 70 -14.63 -15.67 -4.15
N SER A 71 -15.42 -15.98 -5.18
CA SER A 71 -15.00 -15.87 -6.60
C SER A 71 -14.67 -14.45 -7.07
N ASN A 72 -15.09 -13.48 -6.26
CA ASN A 72 -15.24 -12.07 -6.61
C ASN A 72 -14.50 -11.17 -5.60
N GLU A 73 -13.71 -11.73 -4.69
CA GLU A 73 -12.98 -10.99 -3.66
C GLU A 73 -11.54 -11.48 -3.61
N VAL A 74 -10.61 -10.53 -3.59
CA VAL A 74 -9.22 -10.82 -3.30
C VAL A 74 -8.75 -10.01 -2.10
N ARG A 75 -8.17 -10.74 -1.15
CA ARG A 75 -7.50 -10.15 0.00
C ARG A 75 -6.01 -10.42 -0.07
N TYR A 76 -5.28 -9.33 0.05
CA TYR A 76 -3.83 -9.32 0.09
C TYR A 76 -3.41 -8.99 1.51
N ILE A 77 -2.82 -9.96 2.20
CA ILE A 77 -2.42 -9.85 3.60
C ILE A 77 -0.97 -10.28 3.70
N ARG A 78 -0.18 -9.59 4.52
CA ARG A 78 1.09 -10.12 4.99
C ARG A 78 1.14 -10.09 6.51
N ASN A 79 1.66 -11.18 7.10
CA ASN A 79 1.77 -11.37 8.55
C ASN A 79 3.23 -11.26 9.04
N ASP A 80 4.12 -10.57 8.30
CA ASP A 80 5.53 -10.38 8.69
C ASP A 80 5.94 -8.90 8.64
N ALA A 81 6.97 -8.53 9.42
CA ALA A 81 7.29 -7.16 9.80
C ALA A 81 8.00 -6.30 8.72
N ASN A 82 7.82 -6.61 7.43
CA ASN A 82 8.35 -5.79 6.34
C ASN A 82 7.19 -5.09 5.64
N ALA A 83 7.02 -3.81 5.99
CA ALA A 83 5.89 -2.95 5.65
C ALA A 83 5.57 -3.00 4.16
N PHE A 84 4.31 -3.29 3.89
CA PHE A 84 3.78 -3.50 2.57
C PHE A 84 2.75 -2.42 2.21
N VAL A 85 1.92 -1.99 3.17
CA VAL A 85 1.09 -0.78 3.07
C VAL A 85 1.71 0.29 3.94
N ASN A 86 1.77 1.51 3.41
CA ASN A 86 2.11 2.70 4.18
C ASN A 86 0.90 3.62 4.15
N MET A 87 0.42 4.07 5.29
CA MET A 87 -0.61 5.10 5.34
C MET A 87 -0.20 6.27 6.20
N THR A 88 -0.56 7.47 5.76
CA THR A 88 -0.44 8.69 6.54
C THR A 88 -1.77 9.42 6.61
N ILE A 89 -2.02 10.10 7.72
CA ILE A 89 -3.20 10.94 7.90
C ILE A 89 -2.82 12.28 8.53
N ASN A 90 -3.42 13.35 8.01
CA ASN A 90 -3.26 14.72 8.48
C ASN A 90 -4.57 15.17 9.15
N ILE A 91 -4.51 15.43 10.45
CA ILE A 91 -5.65 15.83 11.29
C ILE A 91 -5.25 17.08 12.08
N ALA A 92 -6.00 18.17 11.89
CA ALA A 92 -5.78 19.45 12.58
C ALA A 92 -4.32 19.95 12.53
N GLY A 93 -3.62 19.72 11.42
CA GLY A 93 -2.22 20.09 11.23
C GLY A 93 -1.18 19.12 11.78
N ASN A 94 -1.59 18.00 12.39
CA ASN A 94 -0.68 16.92 12.79
C ASN A 94 -0.68 15.82 11.74
N THR A 95 0.50 15.30 11.43
CA THR A 95 0.67 14.15 10.53
C THR A 95 0.98 12.91 11.36
N PHE A 96 0.25 11.83 11.11
CA PHE A 96 0.52 10.52 11.67
C PHE A 96 0.94 9.59 10.55
N ASP A 97 2.13 9.00 10.67
CA ASP A 97 2.61 7.94 9.79
C ASP A 97 2.51 6.61 10.56
N ILE A 98 1.57 5.77 10.14
CA ILE A 98 1.03 4.69 10.97
C ILE A 98 2.06 3.60 11.22
N SER A 99 2.72 3.16 10.16
CA SER A 99 3.69 2.08 10.20
C SER A 99 5.12 2.56 10.17
N HIS A 100 5.44 3.86 10.01
CA HIS A 100 6.84 4.33 9.91
C HIS A 100 7.26 5.38 10.92
N ASP A 101 6.33 5.95 11.71
CA ASP A 101 6.69 6.83 12.83
C ASP A 101 7.09 5.99 14.06
N TYR A 102 8.22 5.29 13.96
CA TYR A 102 8.73 4.46 15.03
C TYR A 102 9.41 5.30 16.11
N THR A 103 9.16 4.96 17.37
CA THR A 103 10.04 5.40 18.46
C THR A 103 11.25 4.47 18.53
N ASP A 104 12.46 5.03 18.50
CA ASP A 104 13.73 4.29 18.70
C ASP A 104 13.80 3.53 20.05
N ARG A 105 12.82 3.76 20.94
CA ARG A 105 12.74 3.20 22.28
C ARG A 105 11.93 1.90 22.38
N LEU A 106 10.94 1.67 21.52
CA LEU A 106 10.03 0.52 21.62
C LEU A 106 10.20 -0.41 20.42
N GLY A 107 10.23 -1.71 20.69
CA GLY A 107 10.27 -2.73 19.63
C GLY A 107 8.91 -2.93 18.99
N ILE A 108 8.89 -3.40 17.74
CA ILE A 108 7.66 -3.79 17.03
C ILE A 108 7.15 -5.11 17.63
N GLU A 109 5.95 -5.10 18.21
CA GLU A 109 5.27 -6.30 18.73
C GLU A 109 4.30 -6.88 17.70
N ARG A 110 3.55 -6.02 17.01
CA ARG A 110 2.62 -6.43 15.95
C ARG A 110 2.56 -5.37 14.87
N ALA A 111 2.57 -5.83 13.63
CA ALA A 111 2.21 -5.04 12.46
C ALA A 111 1.15 -5.81 11.67
N SER A 112 0.18 -5.11 11.10
CA SER A 112 -0.85 -5.68 10.24
C SER A 112 -1.15 -4.71 9.12
N ASP A 113 -0.94 -5.15 7.89
CA ASP A 113 -1.28 -4.39 6.70
C ASP A 113 -2.05 -5.28 5.71
N PHE A 114 -3.05 -4.69 5.04
CA PHE A 114 -3.76 -5.40 3.98
C PHE A 114 -4.46 -4.46 3.00
N VAL A 115 -4.66 -4.99 1.80
CA VAL A 115 -5.53 -4.42 0.77
C VAL A 115 -6.59 -5.45 0.41
N ILE A 116 -7.84 -5.01 0.29
CA ILE A 116 -8.95 -5.83 -0.19
C ILE A 116 -9.52 -5.18 -1.43
N VAL A 117 -9.63 -5.96 -2.49
CA VAL A 117 -10.29 -5.58 -3.74
C VAL A 117 -11.39 -6.59 -4.00
N LYS A 118 -12.60 -6.10 -4.28
CA LYS A 118 -13.75 -6.94 -4.55
C LYS A 118 -14.60 -6.33 -5.65
N ASP A 119 -15.04 -7.17 -6.57
CA ASP A 119 -15.82 -6.85 -7.76
C ASP A 119 -17.14 -7.62 -7.67
N ALA A 120 -18.27 -6.93 -7.52
CA ALA A 120 -19.63 -7.46 -7.38
C ALA A 120 -19.85 -8.52 -6.26
N PHE A 121 -20.54 -8.15 -5.17
CA PHE A 121 -20.93 -9.04 -4.07
C PHE A 121 -22.26 -9.78 -4.36
N PRO A 122 -22.29 -11.10 -4.62
CA PRO A 122 -23.52 -11.76 -5.10
C PRO A 122 -24.57 -12.10 -4.02
N SER A 123 -24.28 -11.91 -2.72
CA SER A 123 -25.15 -12.42 -1.63
C SER A 123 -25.74 -11.36 -0.69
N VAL A 124 -25.58 -10.08 -1.00
CA VAL A 124 -26.43 -8.99 -0.48
C VAL A 124 -27.07 -8.32 -1.70
N ALA A 125 -28.24 -7.71 -1.55
CA ALA A 125 -29.07 -7.21 -2.65
C ALA A 125 -28.46 -6.05 -3.49
N GLU A 126 -27.15 -5.84 -3.45
CA GLU A 126 -26.43 -4.73 -4.05
C GLU A 126 -25.13 -5.26 -4.70
N ASP A 127 -25.11 -5.24 -6.04
CA ASP A 127 -23.90 -5.43 -6.85
C ASP A 127 -22.95 -4.24 -6.59
N SER A 128 -22.19 -4.33 -5.50
CA SER A 128 -21.30 -3.25 -5.08
C SER A 128 -19.82 -3.62 -5.23
N ASP A 129 -19.08 -2.72 -5.87
CA ASP A 129 -17.62 -2.73 -5.91
C ASP A 129 -17.09 -2.33 -4.53
N TYR A 130 -15.96 -2.89 -4.12
CA TYR A 130 -15.38 -2.63 -2.81
C TYR A 130 -13.85 -2.58 -2.82
N PHE A 131 -13.31 -1.56 -2.17
CA PHE A 131 -11.88 -1.33 -2.01
C PHE A 131 -11.58 -0.94 -0.56
N MET A 132 -10.66 -1.65 0.10
CA MET A 132 -10.24 -1.36 1.47
C MET A 132 -8.73 -1.38 1.60
N VAL A 133 -8.21 -0.45 2.39
CA VAL A 133 -6.80 -0.39 2.78
C VAL A 133 -6.73 -0.27 4.29
N LEU A 134 -5.84 -1.04 4.92
CA LEU A 134 -5.54 -0.95 6.34
C LEU A 134 -4.03 -0.99 6.57
N ASP A 135 -3.59 -0.14 7.48
CA ASP A 135 -2.26 -0.13 8.07
C ASP A 135 -2.41 -0.03 9.59
N ALA A 136 -1.69 -0.88 10.33
CA ALA A 136 -1.74 -0.95 11.77
C ALA A 136 -0.39 -1.37 12.35
N LEU A 137 0.01 -0.67 13.42
CA LEU A 137 1.26 -0.87 14.12
C LEU A 137 1.02 -0.88 15.63
N MET A 138 1.67 -1.82 16.30
CA MET A 138 1.78 -1.88 17.75
C MET A 138 3.27 -2.03 18.12
N LEU A 139 3.75 -1.07 18.89
CA LEU A 139 5.08 -1.03 19.48
C LEU A 139 4.98 -1.24 20.99
N GLY A 140 5.91 -2.00 21.56
CA GLY A 140 6.02 -2.22 23.00
C GLY A 140 4.88 -3.04 23.62
N ASP A 141 4.91 -3.20 24.93
CA ASP A 141 4.03 -4.10 25.69
C ASP A 141 2.92 -3.29 26.40
N PHE A 142 1.66 -3.71 26.26
CA PHE A 142 0.51 -3.14 26.98
C PHE A 142 0.68 -3.15 28.51
N GLY A 143 1.51 -4.05 29.07
CA GLY A 143 1.85 -4.07 30.49
C GLY A 143 2.89 -3.04 30.93
N ALA A 144 3.52 -2.33 29.99
CA ALA A 144 4.58 -1.36 30.23
C ALA A 144 4.36 -0.11 29.36
N GLU A 145 5.28 0.13 28.43
CA GLU A 145 5.18 1.22 27.47
C GLU A 145 4.78 0.68 26.11
N TYR A 146 3.81 1.34 25.48
CA TYR A 146 3.31 0.94 24.18
C TYR A 146 2.85 2.13 23.33
N LEU A 147 2.79 1.91 22.03
CA LEU A 147 2.13 2.77 21.05
C LEU A 147 1.38 1.87 20.07
N GLU A 148 0.10 2.14 19.86
CA GLU A 148 -0.78 1.47 18.92
C GLU A 148 -1.40 2.52 18.00
N SER A 149 -1.15 2.38 16.70
CA SER A 149 -1.72 3.22 15.66
C SER A 149 -2.42 2.33 14.64
N THR A 150 -3.61 2.71 14.21
CA THR A 150 -4.33 2.00 13.16
C THR A 150 -5.09 3.00 12.30
N LEU A 151 -4.96 2.84 11.00
CA LEU A 151 -5.73 3.60 10.01
C LEU A 151 -6.28 2.62 9.00
N TYR A 152 -7.56 2.75 8.71
CA TYR A 152 -8.15 2.06 7.58
C TYR A 152 -9.20 2.92 6.93
N PHE A 153 -9.45 2.63 5.66
CA PHE A 153 -10.64 3.10 4.99
C PHE A 153 -11.18 2.04 4.04
N TYR A 154 -12.46 2.13 3.73
CA TYR A 154 -13.08 1.35 2.68
C TYR A 154 -14.07 2.18 1.88
N LEU A 155 -14.18 1.83 0.61
CA LEU A 155 -15.12 2.37 -0.36
C LEU A 155 -16.08 1.26 -0.77
N TRP A 156 -17.35 1.62 -0.95
CA TRP A 156 -18.31 0.73 -1.59
C TRP A 156 -19.26 1.53 -2.47
N GLU A 157 -19.59 0.96 -3.62
CA GLU A 157 -20.44 1.64 -4.58
C GLU A 157 -21.32 0.66 -5.34
N ALA A 158 -22.65 0.83 -5.22
CA ALA A 158 -23.59 0.04 -5.98
C ALA A 158 -23.68 0.55 -7.44
N GLY A 159 -23.35 -0.31 -8.41
CA GLY A 159 -23.64 -0.05 -9.83
C GLY A 159 -22.78 1.01 -10.54
N LEU A 160 -21.55 1.25 -10.10
CA LEU A 160 -20.55 2.03 -10.84
C LEU A 160 -19.23 1.26 -10.89
N ASP A 161 -18.68 1.12 -12.11
CA ASP A 161 -17.45 0.39 -12.44
C ASP A 161 -16.18 1.12 -11.95
N THR A 162 -16.10 1.43 -10.66
CA THR A 162 -14.97 2.16 -10.08
C THR A 162 -13.79 1.22 -9.84
N VAL A 163 -14.05 -0.06 -9.58
CA VAL A 163 -13.07 -1.14 -9.43
C VAL A 163 -13.28 -2.13 -10.59
N LYS A 164 -12.70 -1.83 -11.76
CA LYS A 164 -12.98 -2.57 -13.00
C LYS A 164 -12.42 -3.99 -13.06
N THR A 165 -11.57 -4.35 -12.10
CA THR A 165 -10.82 -5.60 -12.09
C THR A 165 -10.48 -6.00 -10.66
N LEU A 166 -10.44 -7.31 -10.38
CA LEU A 166 -9.87 -7.89 -9.16
C LEU A 166 -8.33 -7.79 -9.11
N ASP A 167 -7.79 -6.67 -9.58
CA ASP A 167 -6.37 -6.41 -9.67
C ASP A 167 -5.94 -5.40 -8.60
N VAL A 168 -4.76 -5.64 -8.04
CA VAL A 168 -4.06 -4.71 -7.13
C VAL A 168 -3.48 -3.56 -7.93
N GLU A 169 -3.10 -3.81 -9.18
CA GLU A 169 -2.55 -2.80 -10.08
C GLU A 169 -3.66 -1.94 -10.71
N GLN A 170 -4.40 -1.22 -9.89
CA GLN A 170 -5.51 -0.39 -10.37
C GLN A 170 -5.31 1.10 -10.09
N ALA A 171 -5.42 1.88 -11.15
CA ALA A 171 -5.57 3.31 -11.07
C ALA A 171 -7.05 3.67 -11.10
N PHE A 172 -7.51 4.44 -10.12
CA PHE A 172 -8.88 4.94 -10.06
C PHE A 172 -8.95 6.30 -9.38
N HIS A 173 -10.04 6.99 -9.64
CA HIS A 173 -10.41 8.21 -8.94
C HIS A 173 -11.88 8.09 -8.57
N TRP A 174 -12.14 8.00 -7.27
CA TRP A 174 -13.46 7.89 -6.69
C TRP A 174 -13.81 9.19 -5.96
N VAL A 175 -15.05 9.63 -6.09
CA VAL A 175 -15.61 10.79 -5.40
C VAL A 175 -16.97 10.38 -4.84
N SER A 176 -17.23 10.69 -3.58
CA SER A 176 -18.50 10.38 -2.92
C SER A 176 -19.67 11.05 -3.65
N GLY A 177 -20.68 10.25 -4.00
CA GLY A 177 -21.95 10.73 -4.55
C GLY A 177 -22.87 11.36 -3.49
N GLY A 178 -22.51 11.29 -2.20
CA GLY A 178 -23.28 11.88 -1.10
C GLY A 178 -24.63 11.21 -0.83
N ASN A 179 -24.82 9.97 -1.27
CA ASN A 179 -26.05 9.19 -1.07
C ASN A 179 -25.74 7.89 -0.28
N ASP A 180 -26.73 7.34 0.43
CA ASP A 180 -26.52 6.19 1.32
C ASP A 180 -26.14 4.87 0.60
N ALA A 181 -26.26 4.82 -0.74
CA ALA A 181 -25.99 3.64 -1.56
C ALA A 181 -24.56 3.60 -2.15
N SER A 182 -23.84 4.72 -2.09
CA SER A 182 -22.44 4.85 -2.51
C SER A 182 -21.69 5.62 -1.44
N GLY A 183 -20.82 4.95 -0.70
CA GLY A 183 -20.19 5.52 0.48
C GLY A 183 -18.74 5.15 0.62
N GLY A 184 -18.02 5.97 1.37
CA GLY A 184 -16.69 5.64 1.83
C GLY A 184 -16.57 5.99 3.29
N PHE A 185 -15.95 5.10 4.06
CA PHE A 185 -15.76 5.26 5.49
C PHE A 185 -14.29 5.06 5.82
N GLY A 186 -13.79 5.87 6.75
CA GLY A 186 -12.45 5.72 7.31
C GLY A 186 -12.47 5.81 8.83
N SER A 187 -11.48 5.19 9.44
CA SER A 187 -11.25 5.34 10.88
C SER A 187 -9.76 5.38 11.20
N PHE A 188 -9.42 6.27 12.13
CA PHE A 188 -8.10 6.40 12.72
C PHE A 188 -8.18 6.14 14.22
N TYR A 189 -7.26 5.33 14.71
CA TYR A 189 -7.08 4.97 16.10
C TYR A 189 -5.64 5.25 16.50
N TYR A 190 -5.45 5.92 17.62
CA TYR A 190 -4.14 6.23 18.17
C TYR A 190 -4.18 6.13 19.69
N ASN A 191 -3.38 5.22 20.24
CA ASN A 191 -3.32 4.94 21.67
C ASN A 191 -1.86 4.77 22.08
N TYR A 192 -1.41 5.46 23.11
CA TYR A 192 -0.06 5.25 23.64
C TYR A 192 -0.02 5.38 25.14
N ASN A 193 0.98 4.72 25.74
CA ASN A 193 1.38 4.89 27.11
C ASN A 193 2.92 4.91 27.17
N ILE A 194 3.51 6.09 27.35
CA ILE A 194 4.95 6.34 27.24
C ILE A 194 5.33 7.32 28.36
N ASP A 195 6.33 7.01 29.17
CA ASP A 195 6.78 7.86 30.30
C ASP A 195 5.67 8.22 31.31
N GLY A 196 4.68 7.32 31.48
CA GLY A 196 3.53 7.56 32.35
C GLY A 196 2.50 8.54 31.78
N VAL A 197 2.66 8.97 30.53
CA VAL A 197 1.65 9.72 29.77
C VAL A 197 0.84 8.74 28.95
N SER A 198 -0.46 8.69 29.22
CA SER A 198 -1.40 7.92 28.40
C SER A 198 -2.29 8.85 27.58
N ARG A 199 -2.51 8.46 26.32
CA ARG A 199 -3.46 9.10 25.42
C ARG A 199 -4.20 8.04 24.62
N PHE A 200 -5.46 8.31 24.39
CA PHE A 200 -6.33 7.52 23.57
C PHE A 200 -7.13 8.45 22.68
N SER A 201 -7.10 8.20 21.39
CA SER A 201 -7.70 9.04 20.37
C SER A 201 -8.34 8.17 19.31
N PHE A 202 -9.52 8.58 18.86
CA PHE A 202 -10.25 7.90 17.82
C PHE A 202 -10.97 8.92 16.96
N VAL A 203 -10.93 8.71 15.65
CA VAL A 203 -11.60 9.55 14.65
C VAL A 203 -12.31 8.64 13.65
N THR A 204 -13.59 8.91 13.38
CA THR A 204 -14.31 8.35 12.23
C THR A 204 -14.49 9.41 11.18
N MET A 205 -14.49 8.97 9.93
CA MET A 205 -14.46 9.85 8.79
C MET A 205 -15.38 9.32 7.69
N ASP A 206 -16.10 10.23 7.05
CA ASP A 206 -16.76 9.95 5.77
C ASP A 206 -15.79 10.35 4.66
N LEU A 207 -15.41 9.40 3.82
CA LEU A 207 -14.53 9.68 2.69
C LEU A 207 -15.30 10.50 1.64
N GLU A 208 -14.65 11.55 1.15
CA GLU A 208 -15.16 12.41 0.09
C GLU A 208 -14.52 12.07 -1.26
N GLU A 209 -13.25 11.68 -1.25
CA GLU A 209 -12.46 11.44 -2.46
C GLU A 209 -11.31 10.47 -2.16
N VAL A 210 -11.05 9.56 -3.10
CA VAL A 210 -9.90 8.65 -3.07
C VAL A 210 -9.32 8.56 -4.47
N THR A 211 -8.00 8.70 -4.56
CA THR A 211 -7.26 8.46 -5.80
C THR A 211 -6.27 7.32 -5.59
N ALA A 212 -6.04 6.54 -6.63
CA ALA A 212 -4.99 5.54 -6.70
C ALA A 212 -4.36 5.60 -8.10
N SER A 213 -3.05 5.44 -8.16
CA SER A 213 -2.30 5.45 -9.41
C SER A 213 -1.04 4.60 -9.28
N LEU A 214 -0.63 3.96 -10.36
CA LEU A 214 0.67 3.31 -10.41
C LEU A 214 1.76 4.38 -10.26
N ARG A 215 2.67 4.16 -9.30
CA ARG A 215 3.83 5.01 -9.05
C ARG A 215 4.67 5.08 -10.31
N THR A 216 4.69 6.25 -10.92
CA THR A 216 5.58 6.54 -12.05
C THR A 216 6.94 6.95 -11.50
N SER A 217 7.76 5.96 -11.14
CA SER A 217 9.15 6.24 -10.76
C SER A 217 9.88 6.93 -11.92
N SER A 218 10.46 8.10 -11.65
CA SER A 218 11.38 8.78 -12.57
C SER A 218 12.80 8.19 -12.53
N VAL A 219 13.03 7.21 -11.65
CA VAL A 219 14.30 6.50 -11.55
C VAL A 219 14.26 5.36 -12.56
N PRO A 220 15.08 5.37 -13.63
CA PRO A 220 15.22 4.23 -14.50
C PRO A 220 15.78 3.10 -13.64
N GLU A 221 14.94 2.13 -13.31
CA GLU A 221 15.44 0.94 -12.63
C GLU A 221 16.52 0.31 -13.51
N PRO A 222 17.64 -0.14 -12.93
CA PRO A 222 18.68 -0.79 -13.69
C PRO A 222 18.06 -2.05 -14.30
N SER A 223 17.79 -1.99 -15.60
CA SER A 223 17.21 -3.09 -16.36
C SER A 223 17.91 -4.39 -15.95
N PRO A 224 17.18 -5.42 -15.49
CA PRO A 224 17.76 -6.72 -15.14
C PRO A 224 18.64 -7.28 -16.26
N TRP A 225 18.35 -6.92 -17.51
CA TRP A 225 19.15 -7.26 -18.69
C TRP A 225 20.45 -6.46 -18.81
N VAL A 226 20.48 -5.19 -18.37
CA VAL A 226 21.72 -4.41 -18.25
C VAL A 226 22.61 -4.97 -17.14
N LEU A 227 22.03 -5.37 -16.01
CA LEU A 227 22.74 -6.08 -14.93
C LEU A 227 23.27 -7.45 -15.40
N LEU A 228 22.45 -8.22 -16.11
CA LEU A 228 22.87 -9.51 -16.67
C LEU A 228 23.95 -9.32 -17.75
N GLY A 229 23.80 -8.32 -18.61
CA GLY A 229 24.77 -7.98 -19.67
C GLY A 229 26.12 -7.55 -19.09
N THR A 230 26.12 -6.72 -18.04
CA THR A 230 27.34 -6.33 -17.34
C THR A 230 27.99 -7.50 -16.61
N ALA A 231 27.21 -8.40 -16.00
CA ALA A 231 27.72 -9.63 -15.39
C ALA A 231 28.38 -10.55 -16.44
N PHE A 232 27.75 -10.77 -17.60
CA PHE A 232 28.34 -11.56 -18.69
C PHE A 232 29.60 -10.93 -19.26
N LEU A 233 29.61 -9.60 -19.44
CA LEU A 233 30.79 -8.86 -19.89
C LEU A 233 31.96 -9.06 -18.90
N GLY A 234 31.69 -8.98 -17.60
CA GLY A 234 32.66 -9.27 -16.54
C GLY A 234 33.25 -10.68 -16.63
N VAL A 235 32.42 -11.71 -16.88
CA VAL A 235 32.87 -13.10 -17.06
C VAL A 235 33.73 -13.27 -18.32
N VAL A 236 33.35 -12.64 -19.43
CA VAL A 236 34.10 -12.72 -20.70
C VAL A 236 35.46 -12.03 -20.59
N LEU A 237 35.51 -10.84 -19.96
CA LEU A 237 36.76 -10.13 -19.71
C LEU A 237 37.69 -10.92 -18.81
N ARG A 238 37.16 -11.54 -17.75
CA ARG A 238 37.93 -12.41 -16.84
C ARG A 238 38.53 -13.63 -17.56
N ARG A 239 37.79 -14.27 -18.46
CA ARG A 239 38.30 -15.39 -19.27
C ARG A 239 39.40 -14.97 -20.25
N LYS A 240 39.30 -13.80 -20.88
CA LYS A 240 40.37 -13.30 -21.77
C LYS A 240 41.66 -12.96 -21.01
N LEU A 241 41.54 -12.41 -19.80
CA LEU A 241 42.68 -12.10 -18.95
C LEU A 241 43.42 -13.34 -18.42
N GLN A 242 42.73 -14.48 -18.26
CA GLN A 242 43.35 -15.75 -17.86
C GLN A 242 44.10 -16.46 -19.00
N VAL A 243 43.83 -16.15 -20.26
CA VAL A 243 44.54 -16.71 -21.43
C VAL A 243 45.80 -15.89 -21.78
N LEU A 244 45.94 -14.70 -21.19
CA LEU A 244 47.10 -13.80 -21.34
C LEU A 244 48.10 -13.91 -20.17
N ARG A 245 47.90 -14.86 -19.26
CA ARG A 245 48.88 -15.31 -18.25
C ARG A 245 49.33 -16.72 -18.60
#